data_AF-A0A0B5FJP6-F1
#
_entry.id   AF-A0A0B5FJP6-F1
#
_cell.length_a   1.000
_cell.length_b   1.000
_cell.length_c   1.000
_cell.angle_alpha   90.00
_cell.angle_beta   90.00
_cell.angle_gamma   90.00
#
_symmetry.space_group_name_H-M   'P 1'
#
loop_
_entity.id
_entity.type
_entity.pdbx_description
1 polymer ?
#
loop_
_entity_poly.entity_id
_entity_poly.type
_entity_poly.pdbx_seq_one_letter_code
_entity_poly.pdbx_strand_id
1 'polypeptide(L)'
;MTEEFVHEQLLQLRDLIAQERRAARDFDMEALSETARRKEELMEILAEAPPCESLECRELAEEVRAENRRNAFLFWSGLRLVRDTVAFFEKQIPPPAYGASGSLTPGKAGGKLLAGRI
;
A
#
# COMPACT_ATOMS: atom_id res chain seq x y z
N MET A 1 -17.35 27.14 10.29
CA MET A 1 -16.37 26.16 10.82
C MET A 1 -15.45 26.88 11.79
N THR A 2 -15.20 26.31 12.96
CA THR A 2 -14.33 26.86 14.02
C THR A 2 -12.97 26.16 14.02
N GLU A 3 -11.94 26.72 14.67
CA GLU A 3 -10.64 26.04 14.79
C GLU A 3 -10.75 24.70 15.52
N GLU A 4 -11.65 24.59 16.50
CA GLU A 4 -11.93 23.35 17.23
C GLU A 4 -12.42 22.23 16.30
N PHE A 5 -13.25 22.57 15.31
CA PHE A 5 -13.68 21.62 14.28
C PHE A 5 -12.49 21.08 13.47
N VAL A 6 -11.56 21.95 13.06
CA VAL A 6 -10.36 21.55 12.31
C VAL A 6 -9.47 20.63 13.15
N HIS A 7 -9.32 20.94 14.44
CA HIS A 7 -8.56 20.12 15.37
C HIS A 7 -9.17 18.70 15.49
N GLU A 8 -10.49 18.60 15.65
CA GLU A 8 -11.19 17.31 15.69
C GLU A 8 -11.01 16.52 14.39
N GLN A 9 -11.12 17.18 13.23
CA GLN A 9 -10.91 16.50 11.94
C GLN A 9 -9.47 15.98 11.80
N LEU A 10 -8.46 16.73 12.27
CA LEU A 10 -7.07 16.28 12.28
C LEU A 10 -6.85 15.08 13.21
N LEU A 11 -7.51 15.03 14.37
CA LEU A 11 -7.47 13.88 15.27
C LEU A 11 -8.06 12.64 14.60
N GLN A 12 -9.22 12.78 13.94
CA GLN A 12 -9.83 11.70 13.18
C GLN A 12 -8.91 11.22 12.05
N LEU A 13 -8.25 12.13 11.34
CA LEU A 13 -7.33 11.79 10.26
C LEU A 13 -6.12 10.99 10.78
N ARG A 14 -5.54 11.39 11.91
CA ARG A 14 -4.46 10.65 12.56
C ARG A 14 -4.89 9.22 12.89
N ASP A 15 -6.07 9.06 13.46
CA ASP A 15 -6.59 7.75 13.86
C ASP A 15 -6.88 6.86 12.63
N LEU A 16 -7.39 7.43 11.53
CA LEU A 16 -7.56 6.75 10.25
C LEU A 16 -6.21 6.31 9.66
N ILE A 17 -5.17 7.14 9.72
CA ILE A 17 -3.81 6.77 9.26
C ILE A 17 -3.25 5.60 10.08
N ALA A 18 -3.53 5.56 11.39
CA ALA A 18 -3.14 4.44 12.23
C ALA A 18 -3.95 3.15 11.92
N GLN A 19 -5.23 3.28 11.56
CA GLN A 19 -6.05 2.15 11.09
C GLN A 19 -5.56 1.61 9.74
N GLU A 20 -5.27 2.50 8.79
CA GLU A 20 -4.72 2.16 7.48
C GLU A 20 -3.43 1.35 7.60
N ARG A 21 -2.54 1.74 8.53
CA ARG A 21 -1.31 0.99 8.79
C ARG A 21 -1.57 -0.42 9.30
N ARG A 22 -2.55 -0.61 10.18
CA ARG A 22 -2.91 -1.92 10.71
C ARG A 22 -3.47 -2.80 9.59
N ALA A 23 -4.45 -2.30 8.85
CA ALA A 23 -5.02 -2.99 7.69
C ALA A 23 -3.94 -3.35 6.64
N ALA A 24 -2.98 -2.46 6.39
CA ALA A 24 -1.86 -2.71 5.48
C ALA A 24 -0.94 -3.84 5.95
N ARG A 25 -0.69 -3.97 7.26
CA ARG A 25 0.13 -5.05 7.83
C ARG A 25 -0.58 -6.39 7.77
N ASP A 26 -1.89 -6.38 7.96
CA ASP A 26 -2.73 -7.58 7.98
C ASP A 26 -3.19 -8.00 6.56
N PHE A 27 -2.82 -7.21 5.54
CA PHE A 27 -3.29 -7.36 4.15
C PHE A 27 -4.82 -7.39 4.02
N ASP A 28 -5.50 -6.66 4.91
CA ASP A 28 -6.94 -6.51 4.89
C ASP A 28 -7.34 -5.47 3.83
N MET A 29 -7.62 -5.95 2.62
CA MET A 29 -7.93 -5.10 1.47
C MET A 29 -9.27 -4.37 1.61
N GLU A 30 -10.23 -4.97 2.32
CA GLU A 30 -11.54 -4.34 2.56
C GLU A 30 -11.39 -3.17 3.53
N ALA A 31 -10.72 -3.39 4.66
CA ALA A 31 -10.42 -2.34 5.62
C ALA A 31 -9.54 -1.23 5.02
N LEU A 32 -8.57 -1.58 4.16
CA LEU A 32 -7.78 -0.60 3.42
C LEU A 32 -8.65 0.28 2.51
N SER A 33 -9.55 -0.32 1.74
CA SER A 33 -10.44 0.41 0.83
C SER A 33 -11.38 1.34 1.59
N GLU A 34 -11.98 0.86 2.68
CA GLU A 34 -12.86 1.66 3.52
C GLU A 34 -12.11 2.82 4.19
N THR A 35 -10.90 2.56 4.69
CA THR A 35 -10.08 3.60 5.31
C THR A 35 -9.64 4.65 4.31
N ALA A 36 -9.30 4.25 3.08
CA ALA A 36 -8.96 5.18 1.99
C ALA A 36 -10.14 6.09 1.64
N ARG A 37 -11.35 5.52 1.50
CA ARG A 37 -12.58 6.28 1.24
C ARG A 37 -12.86 7.32 2.33
N ARG A 38 -12.81 6.92 3.60
CA ARG A 38 -13.01 7.84 4.73
C ARG A 38 -11.96 8.94 4.79
N LYS A 39 -10.70 8.62 4.46
CA LYS A 39 -9.63 9.63 4.37
C LYS A 39 -9.91 10.64 3.26
N GLU A 40 -10.42 10.20 2.11
CA GLU A 40 -10.77 11.08 1.00
C GLU A 40 -11.90 12.03 1.39
N GLU A 41 -13.00 11.50 1.95
CA GLU A 41 -14.12 12.29 2.49
C GLU A 41 -13.63 13.34 3.52
N LEU A 42 -12.74 12.94 4.42
CA LEU A 42 -12.19 13.83 5.46
C LEU A 42 -11.25 14.90 4.89
N MET A 43 -10.48 14.57 3.83
CA MET A 43 -9.61 15.51 3.15
C MET A 43 -10.40 16.58 2.38
N GLU A 44 -11.55 16.24 1.81
CA GLU A 44 -12.47 17.21 1.20
C GLU A 44 -12.99 18.21 2.23
N ILE A 45 -13.43 17.72 3.39
CA ILE A 45 -13.88 18.57 4.51
C ILE A 45 -12.75 19.49 4.98
N LEU A 46 -11.54 18.97 5.16
CA LEU A 46 -10.38 19.74 5.59
C LEU A 46 -9.92 20.77 4.54
N ALA A 47 -10.18 20.53 3.25
CA ALA A 47 -9.84 21.46 2.18
C ALA A 47 -10.73 22.73 2.18
N GLU A 48 -11.99 22.60 2.61
CA GLU A 48 -12.93 23.72 2.73
C GLU A 48 -12.84 24.44 4.09
N ALA A 49 -12.14 23.83 5.06
CA ALA A 49 -12.03 24.35 6.40
C ALA A 49 -11.13 25.60 6.48
N PRO A 50 -11.43 26.55 7.40
CA PRO A 50 -10.56 27.69 7.64
C PRO A 50 -9.19 27.22 8.16
N PRO A 51 -8.12 28.00 7.92
CA PRO A 51 -6.80 27.67 8.45
C PRO A 51 -6.85 27.63 9.99
N CYS A 52 -6.30 26.57 10.58
CA CYS A 52 -6.07 26.51 12.03
C CYS A 52 -4.65 27.00 12.34
N GLU A 53 -4.53 28.13 13.01
CA GLU A 53 -3.23 28.77 13.29
C GLU A 53 -2.65 28.39 14.66
N SER A 54 -3.43 27.69 15.48
CA SER A 54 -3.01 27.25 16.81
C SER A 54 -1.77 26.34 16.74
N LEU A 55 -0.92 26.44 17.77
CA LEU A 55 0.30 25.62 17.88
C LEU A 55 -0.06 24.12 17.87
N GLU A 56 -1.10 23.73 18.61
CA GLU A 56 -1.58 22.35 18.72
C GLU A 56 -2.02 21.78 17.36
N CYS A 57 -2.76 22.55 16.55
CA CYS A 57 -3.13 22.14 15.19
C CYS A 57 -1.90 21.91 14.30
N ARG A 58 -0.89 22.78 14.41
CA ARG A 58 0.34 22.66 13.61
C ARG A 58 1.15 21.42 14.00
N GLU A 59 1.29 21.16 15.30
CA GLU A 59 1.95 19.95 15.81
C GLU A 59 1.22 18.69 15.35
N LEU A 60 -0.10 18.67 15.45
CA LEU A 60 -0.93 17.55 15.02
C LEU A 60 -0.87 17.32 13.50
N ALA A 61 -0.87 18.40 12.70
CA ALA A 61 -0.73 18.30 11.25
C ALA A 61 0.66 17.76 10.83
N GLU A 62 1.72 18.14 11.54
CA GLU A 62 3.06 17.58 11.33
C GLU A 62 3.12 16.09 11.71
N GLU A 63 2.47 15.69 12.82
CA GLU A 63 2.33 14.28 13.20
C GLU A 63 1.61 13.48 12.09
N VAL A 64 0.45 13.97 11.63
CA VAL A 64 -0.32 13.38 10.53
C VAL A 64 0.54 13.20 9.27
N ARG A 65 1.31 14.22 8.88
CA ARG A 65 2.23 14.14 7.73
C ARG A 65 3.31 13.09 7.91
N ALA A 66 3.92 13.03 9.10
CA ALA A 66 4.96 12.06 9.41
C ALA A 66 4.40 10.63 9.36
N GLU A 67 3.24 10.39 9.96
CA GLU A 67 2.58 9.09 9.96
C GLU A 67 2.11 8.66 8.56
N ASN A 68 1.59 9.58 7.75
CA ASN A 68 1.21 9.30 6.36
C ASN A 68 2.44 8.95 5.50
N ARG A 69 3.57 9.64 5.70
CA ARG A 69 4.83 9.30 5.01
C ARG A 69 5.33 7.90 5.36
N ARG A 70 5.17 7.47 6.63
CA ARG A 70 5.50 6.10 7.05
C ARG A 70 4.61 5.07 6.35
N ASN A 71 3.30 5.35 6.21
CA ASN A 71 2.38 4.48 5.48
C ASN A 71 2.73 4.42 3.99
N ALA A 72 3.05 5.55 3.36
CA ALA A 72 3.49 5.57 1.97
C ALA A 72 4.75 4.71 1.74
N PHE A 73 5.71 4.74 2.66
CA PHE A 73 6.87 3.87 2.60
C PHE A 73 6.49 2.39 2.74
N LEU A 74 5.59 2.05 3.66
CA LEU A 74 5.07 0.68 3.81
C LEU A 74 4.46 0.18 2.50
N PHE A 75 3.57 0.96 1.88
CA PHE A 75 2.96 0.59 0.60
C PHE A 75 3.97 0.46 -0.54
N TRP A 76 4.92 1.39 -0.63
CA TRP A 76 5.99 1.31 -1.62
C TRP A 76 6.82 0.04 -1.46
N SER A 77 7.20 -0.30 -0.22
CA SER A 77 7.98 -1.50 0.07
C SER A 77 7.18 -2.79 -0.22
N GLY A 78 5.89 -2.82 0.10
CA GLY A 78 5.00 -3.92 -0.21
C GLY A 78 4.83 -4.13 -1.72
N LEU A 79 4.60 -3.05 -2.48
CA LEU A 79 4.49 -3.12 -3.94
C LEU A 79 5.79 -3.63 -4.58
N ARG A 80 6.94 -3.19 -4.06
CA ARG A 80 8.24 -3.70 -4.51
C ARG A 80 8.35 -5.21 -4.27
N LEU A 81 7.99 -5.69 -3.07
CA LEU A 81 8.00 -7.12 -2.75
C LEU A 81 7.11 -7.94 -3.69
N VAL A 82 5.90 -7.46 -3.98
CA VAL A 82 5.00 -8.13 -4.94
C VAL A 82 5.62 -8.20 -6.33
N ARG A 83 6.19 -7.09 -6.83
CA ARG A 83 6.86 -7.06 -8.15
C ARG A 83 8.05 -8.02 -8.21
N ASP A 84 8.89 -8.04 -7.17
CA ASP A 84 10.04 -8.93 -7.10
C ASP A 84 9.59 -10.41 -7.09
N THR A 85 8.48 -10.70 -6.41
CA THR A 85 7.88 -12.04 -6.36
C THR A 85 7.33 -12.47 -7.72
N VAL A 86 6.59 -11.62 -8.42
CA VAL A 86 6.09 -11.90 -9.77
C VAL A 86 7.24 -12.14 -10.75
N ALA A 87 8.24 -11.25 -10.74
CA ALA A 87 9.42 -11.38 -11.61
C ALA A 87 10.22 -12.65 -11.33
N PHE A 88 10.25 -13.13 -10.09
CA PHE A 88 10.86 -14.41 -9.74
C PHE A 88 10.11 -15.59 -10.37
N PHE A 89 8.78 -15.59 -10.34
CA PHE A 89 7.98 -16.65 -10.96
C PHE A 89 8.03 -16.62 -12.50
N GLU A 90 8.02 -15.45 -13.12
CA GLU A 90 8.15 -15.32 -14.58
C GLU A 90 9.45 -15.93 -15.10
N LYS A 91 10.56 -15.76 -14.38
CA LYS A 91 11.87 -16.35 -14.72
C LYS A 91 11.90 -17.89 -14.67
N GLN A 92 10.95 -18.52 -13.96
CA GLN A 92 10.87 -19.98 -13.85
C GLN A 92 10.01 -20.64 -14.92
N ILE A 93 9.23 -19.86 -15.67
CA ILE A 93 8.45 -20.37 -16.79
C ILE A 93 9.40 -20.44 -17.99
N PRO A 94 9.84 -21.64 -18.43
CA PRO A 94 10.69 -21.72 -19.62
C PRO A 94 9.89 -21.20 -20.83
N PRO A 95 10.51 -20.38 -21.71
CA PRO A 95 9.86 -20.00 -22.94
C PRO A 95 9.50 -21.25 -23.75
N PRO A 96 8.39 -21.25 -24.51
CA PRO A 96 8.05 -22.38 -25.36
C PRO A 96 9.21 -22.63 -26.34
N ALA A 97 9.71 -23.86 -26.37
CA ALA A 97 10.79 -24.24 -27.25
C ALA A 97 10.21 -24.69 -28.60
N TYR A 98 10.67 -24.08 -29.68
CA TYR A 98 10.35 -24.55 -31.04
C TYR A 98 11.13 -25.84 -31.32
N GLY A 99 10.42 -26.92 -31.64
CA GLY A 99 11.03 -28.14 -32.14
C GLY A 99 11.61 -27.93 -33.55
N ALA A 100 12.50 -28.82 -33.99
CA ALA A 100 13.12 -28.78 -35.33
C ALA A 100 12.10 -28.79 -36.49
N SER A 101 10.84 -29.18 -36.22
CA SER A 101 9.69 -29.17 -37.14
C SER A 101 8.85 -27.89 -37.09
N GLY A 102 9.22 -26.87 -36.31
CA GLY A 102 8.44 -25.64 -36.12
C GLY A 102 7.21 -25.79 -35.22
N SER A 103 6.97 -26.97 -34.64
CA SER A 103 5.92 -27.17 -33.65
C SER A 103 6.34 -26.62 -32.28
N LEU A 104 5.42 -25.93 -31.61
CA LEU A 104 5.57 -25.51 -30.22
C LEU A 104 5.63 -26.77 -29.34
N THR A 105 6.78 -27.03 -28.74
CA THR A 105 6.92 -28.03 -27.70
C THR A 105 6.88 -27.30 -26.37
N PRO A 106 5.96 -27.64 -25.43
CA PRO A 106 6.04 -27.10 -24.08
C PRO A 106 7.41 -27.49 -23.52
N GLY A 107 8.23 -26.48 -23.21
CA GLY A 107 9.54 -26.69 -22.62
C GLY A 107 9.35 -27.51 -21.35
N LYS A 108 9.96 -28.70 -21.27
CA LYS A 108 9.94 -29.48 -20.02
C LYS A 108 10.46 -28.58 -18.91
N ALA A 109 9.60 -28.24 -17.96
CA ALA A 109 9.99 -27.55 -16.75
C ALA A 109 11.08 -28.39 -16.08
N GLY A 110 12.33 -27.92 -16.15
CA GLY A 110 13.42 -28.44 -15.33
C GLY A 110 13.16 -28.03 -13.89
N GLY A 111 12.22 -28.72 -13.24
CA GLY A 111 11.88 -28.53 -11.84
C GLY A 111 13.10 -28.80 -10.96
N LYS A 112 13.87 -27.75 -10.67
CA LYS A 112 14.92 -27.77 -9.65
C LYS A 112 14.46 -27.29 -8.27
N LEU A 113 13.19 -26.92 -8.12
CA LEU A 113 12.65 -26.46 -6.83
C LEU A 113 11.89 -27.53 -6.04
N LEU A 114 11.65 -28.71 -6.63
CA LEU A 114 10.99 -29.85 -5.95
C LEU A 114 11.83 -31.13 -5.95
N ALA A 115 13.09 -31.07 -6.39
CA ALA A 115 14.03 -32.16 -6.20
C ALA A 115 14.75 -31.95 -4.86
N GLY A 116 14.02 -32.19 -3.77
CA GLY A 116 14.60 -32.21 -2.43
C GLY A 116 15.77 -33.20 -2.37
N ARG A 117 16.98 -32.68 -2.32
CA ARG A 117 18.15 -33.31 -1.71
C ARG A 117 18.93 -32.24 -0.97
N ILE A 118 18.78 -32.26 0.35
CA ILE A 118 19.91 -32.04 1.27
C ILE A 118 20.74 -33.32 1.20
#